data_AF-J3BSN3-F1
#
_entry.id   AF-J3BSN3-F1
#
_cell.length_a   1.000
_cell.length_b   1.000
_cell.length_c   1.000
_cell.angle_alpha   90.00
_cell.angle_beta   90.00
_cell.angle_gamma   90.00
#
_symmetry.space_group_name_H-M   'P 1'
#
loop_
_entity.id
_entity.type
_entity.pdbx_description
1 polymer ?
#
loop_
_entity_poly.entity_id
_entity_poly.type
_entity_poly.pdbx_seq_one_letter_code
_entity_poly.pdbx_strand_id
1 'polypeptide(L)'
;MTSLKFGASILLVCLAGCVTSSHYEPPPVPASAVTLDDQQITSTLVGKKFYGTTREGSHPYSMSFASNGVEIFEMAPNKPEKEKWTLKDGVVCIEPKDYPTECGQLKTANNEYWFVDPKSGRVNAHLKLTP
;
A
#
# COMPACT_ATOMS: atom_id res chain seq x y z
N MET A 1 71.13 21.44 6.22
CA MET A 1 70.14 22.51 6.47
C MET A 1 69.34 22.65 5.18
N THR A 2 68.03 22.48 5.08
CA THR A 2 66.93 22.35 6.04
C THR A 2 65.73 21.83 5.24
N SER A 3 64.92 21.00 5.89
CA SER A 3 63.71 20.34 5.42
C SER A 3 62.58 21.29 4.98
N LEU A 4 61.65 20.81 4.14
CA LEU A 4 60.17 20.87 4.24
C LEU A 4 59.53 20.75 2.84
N LYS A 5 58.33 20.23 2.59
CA LYS A 5 57.41 19.23 3.15
C LYS A 5 56.24 19.21 2.14
N PHE A 6 55.75 18.00 1.82
CA PHE A 6 54.39 17.62 1.39
C PHE A 6 53.41 18.69 0.87
N GLY A 7 52.88 18.44 -0.34
CA GLY A 7 51.66 19.08 -0.84
C GLY A 7 50.86 18.14 -1.73
N ALA A 8 50.35 17.04 -1.17
CA ALA A 8 49.38 16.18 -1.83
C ALA A 8 48.01 16.89 -1.81
N SER A 9 47.59 17.46 -2.93
CA SER A 9 46.24 18.00 -3.09
C SER A 9 45.24 16.85 -3.18
N ILE A 10 44.64 16.51 -2.04
CA ILE A 10 43.48 15.63 -1.95
C ILE A 10 42.29 16.38 -2.57
N LEU A 11 41.91 15.98 -3.79
CA LEU A 11 40.65 16.34 -4.40
C LEU A 11 39.52 15.68 -3.61
N LEU A 12 38.90 16.45 -2.72
CA LEU A 12 37.65 16.12 -2.04
C LEU A 12 36.53 16.01 -3.08
N VAL A 13 36.23 14.78 -3.50
CA VAL A 13 35.03 14.44 -4.25
C VAL A 13 33.85 14.51 -3.28
N CYS A 14 33.15 15.64 -3.27
CA CYS A 14 31.86 15.74 -2.61
C CYS A 14 30.85 14.90 -3.41
N LEU A 15 30.71 13.63 -3.03
CA LEU A 15 29.55 12.81 -3.39
C LEU A 15 28.32 13.44 -2.72
N ALA A 16 27.70 14.42 -3.39
CA ALA A 16 26.33 14.80 -3.10
C ALA A 16 25.45 13.60 -3.48
N GLY A 17 25.30 12.67 -2.54
CA GLY A 17 24.29 11.64 -2.63
C GLY A 17 22.94 12.33 -2.66
N CYS A 18 22.29 12.36 -3.83
CA CYS A 18 20.87 12.60 -3.90
C CYS A 18 20.20 11.52 -3.05
N VAL A 19 19.82 11.87 -1.83
CA VAL A 19 18.88 11.07 -1.04
C VAL A 19 17.54 11.22 -1.74
N THR A 20 17.32 10.48 -2.83
CA THR A 20 15.99 10.30 -3.37
C THR A 20 15.23 9.52 -2.30
N SER A 21 14.37 10.20 -1.54
CA SER A 21 13.38 9.53 -0.71
C SER A 21 12.57 8.62 -1.61
N SER A 22 12.80 7.31 -1.55
CA SER A 22 12.04 6.34 -2.32
C SER A 22 10.66 6.25 -1.70
N HIS A 23 9.64 6.76 -2.39
CA HIS A 23 8.25 6.46 -2.04
C HIS A 23 8.04 4.95 -2.13
N TYR A 24 7.33 4.37 -1.16
CA TYR A 24 6.92 2.98 -1.22
C TYR A 24 5.89 2.82 -2.34
N GLU A 25 6.21 1.98 -3.31
CA GLU A 25 5.22 1.49 -4.27
C GLU A 25 4.77 0.10 -3.81
N PRO A 26 3.45 -0.17 -3.75
CA PRO A 26 2.95 -1.51 -3.54
C PRO A 26 3.61 -2.50 -4.53
N PRO A 27 3.96 -3.71 -4.10
CA PRO A 27 4.56 -4.69 -4.99
C PRO A 27 3.63 -4.99 -6.17
N PRO A 28 4.19 -5.26 -7.37
CA PRO A 28 3.39 -5.57 -8.54
C PRO A 28 2.55 -6.82 -8.30
N VAL A 29 1.41 -6.90 -8.99
CA VAL A 29 0.57 -8.10 -8.97
C VAL A 29 1.32 -9.25 -9.65
N PRO A 30 1.52 -10.40 -8.98
CA PRO A 30 2.21 -11.53 -9.59
C PRO A 30 1.36 -12.16 -10.71
N ALA A 31 2.01 -12.74 -11.72
CA ALA A 31 1.31 -13.37 -12.85
C ALA A 31 0.41 -14.56 -12.43
N SER A 32 0.69 -15.17 -11.28
CA SER A 32 -0.12 -16.24 -10.68
C SER A 32 -1.36 -15.73 -9.94
N ALA A 33 -1.56 -14.41 -9.83
CA ALA A 33 -2.68 -13.86 -9.08
C ALA A 33 -4.01 -14.15 -9.77
N VAL A 34 -4.95 -14.66 -8.98
CA VAL A 34 -6.32 -14.93 -9.41
C VAL A 34 -7.18 -13.71 -9.12
N THR A 35 -8.03 -13.34 -10.08
CA THR A 35 -9.05 -12.31 -9.88
C THR A 35 -10.26 -12.93 -9.21
N LEU A 36 -10.74 -12.30 -8.14
CA LEU A 36 -11.85 -12.82 -7.36
C LEU A 36 -13.20 -12.28 -7.85
N ASP A 37 -14.22 -13.12 -7.81
CA ASP A 37 -15.62 -12.72 -7.99
C ASP A 37 -16.27 -12.22 -6.68
N ASP A 38 -17.51 -11.74 -6.74
CA ASP A 38 -18.21 -11.18 -5.57
C ASP A 38 -18.36 -12.16 -4.40
N GLN A 39 -18.62 -13.44 -4.70
CA GLN A 39 -18.77 -14.47 -3.67
C GLN A 39 -17.44 -14.75 -2.97
N GLN A 40 -16.37 -14.86 -3.76
CA GLN A 40 -15.01 -15.07 -3.27
C GLN A 40 -14.53 -13.85 -2.48
N ILE A 41 -14.80 -12.63 -2.95
CA ILE A 41 -14.45 -11.39 -2.25
C ILE A 41 -15.16 -11.31 -0.90
N THR A 42 -16.47 -11.56 -0.87
CA THR A 42 -17.25 -11.55 0.39
C THR A 42 -16.65 -12.53 1.40
N SER A 43 -16.37 -13.76 0.98
CA SER A 43 -15.77 -14.80 1.83
C SER A 43 -14.32 -14.48 2.24
N THR A 44 -13.63 -13.71 1.41
CA THR A 44 -12.24 -13.30 1.64
C THR A 44 -12.17 -12.18 2.66
N LEU A 45 -12.95 -11.11 2.48
CA LEU A 45 -12.81 -9.86 3.22
C LEU A 45 -13.61 -9.83 4.53
N VAL A 46 -14.86 -10.30 4.50
CA VAL A 46 -15.79 -10.04 5.61
C VAL A 46 -15.33 -10.73 6.89
N GLY A 47 -15.27 -9.94 7.98
CA GLY A 47 -14.90 -10.43 9.30
C GLY A 47 -13.40 -10.66 9.51
N LYS A 48 -12.55 -10.27 8.55
CA LYS A 48 -11.09 -10.33 8.68
C LYS A 48 -10.49 -8.92 8.78
N LYS A 49 -9.34 -8.84 9.44
CA LYS A 49 -8.51 -7.64 9.53
C LYS A 49 -7.30 -7.81 8.63
N PHE A 50 -7.07 -6.82 7.78
CA PHE A 50 -5.99 -6.78 6.81
C PHE A 50 -5.02 -5.67 7.18
N TYR A 51 -3.76 -5.84 6.81
CA TYR A 51 -2.68 -4.91 7.11
C TYR A 51 -2.02 -4.46 5.81
N GLY A 52 -1.71 -3.17 5.74
CA GLY A 52 -1.03 -2.57 4.61
C GLY A 52 -0.05 -1.49 5.06
N THR A 53 0.62 -0.88 4.10
CA THR A 53 1.51 0.26 4.32
C THR A 53 1.18 1.34 3.30
N THR A 54 1.12 2.59 3.75
CA THR A 54 0.88 3.74 2.86
C THR A 54 1.97 3.83 1.80
N ARG A 55 1.69 4.56 0.70
CA ARG A 55 2.66 4.86 -0.36
C ARG A 55 3.89 5.66 0.12
N GLU A 56 3.83 6.25 1.31
CA GLU A 56 5.02 6.83 1.94
C GLU A 56 5.99 5.75 2.45
N GLY A 57 5.48 4.56 2.79
CA GLY A 57 6.28 3.42 3.26
C GLY A 57 6.52 3.38 4.77
N SER A 58 6.18 4.47 5.47
CA SER A 58 6.46 4.68 6.90
C SER A 58 5.24 4.45 7.79
N HIS A 59 4.03 4.49 7.24
CA HIS A 59 2.79 4.42 8.01
C HIS A 59 2.07 3.08 7.74
N PRO A 60 2.14 2.11 8.66
CA PRO A 60 1.30 0.92 8.61
C PRO A 60 -0.15 1.30 8.91
N TYR A 61 -1.08 0.63 8.24
CA TYR A 61 -2.50 0.75 8.50
C TYR A 61 -3.17 -0.62 8.52
N SER A 62 -4.41 -0.67 8.97
CA SER A 62 -5.25 -1.85 8.86
C SER A 62 -6.66 -1.52 8.40
N MET A 63 -7.31 -2.50 7.79
CA MET A 63 -8.67 -2.39 7.24
C MET A 63 -9.47 -3.60 7.68
N SER A 64 -10.74 -3.42 8.02
CA SER A 64 -11.67 -4.52 8.31
C SER A 64 -13.00 -4.26 7.64
N PHE A 65 -13.58 -5.29 7.02
CA PHE A 65 -14.82 -5.18 6.25
C PHE A 65 -15.96 -5.91 6.95
N ALA A 66 -17.06 -5.21 7.21
CA ALA A 66 -18.28 -5.78 7.79
C ALA A 66 -19.34 -6.03 6.71
N SER A 67 -20.16 -7.07 6.90
CA SER A 67 -21.21 -7.46 5.95
C SER A 67 -22.32 -6.42 5.77
N ASN A 68 -22.42 -5.45 6.67
CA ASN A 68 -23.37 -4.34 6.58
C ASN A 68 -22.85 -3.17 5.73
N GLY A 69 -21.75 -3.34 4.98
CA GLY A 69 -21.20 -2.31 4.12
C GLY A 69 -20.35 -1.27 4.85
N VAL A 70 -19.93 -1.54 6.09
CA VAL A 70 -19.00 -0.67 6.84
C VAL A 70 -17.58 -1.23 6.77
N GLU A 71 -16.64 -0.37 6.39
CA GLU A 71 -15.20 -0.59 6.48
C GLU A 71 -14.69 0.15 7.73
N ILE A 72 -13.70 -0.41 8.42
CA ILE A 72 -12.98 0.23 9.51
C ILE A 72 -11.51 0.35 9.12
N PHE A 73 -11.09 1.57 8.82
CA PHE A 73 -9.71 1.94 8.54
C PHE A 73 -9.02 2.41 9.82
N GLU A 74 -7.86 1.86 10.15
CA GLU A 74 -7.07 2.26 11.32
C GLU A 74 -5.64 2.58 10.91
N MET A 75 -5.20 3.80 11.22
CA MET A 75 -3.81 4.23 11.03
C MET A 75 -3.40 5.10 12.21
N ALA A 76 -2.61 4.54 13.12
CA ALA A 76 -2.14 5.25 14.30
C ALA A 76 -1.31 6.49 13.90
N PRO A 77 -1.37 7.59 14.67
CA PRO A 77 -2.07 7.76 15.94
C PRO A 77 -3.55 8.19 15.80
N ASN A 78 -4.10 8.24 14.59
CA ASN A 78 -5.46 8.70 14.37
C ASN A 78 -6.48 7.69 14.91
N LYS A 79 -7.68 8.18 15.23
CA LYS A 79 -8.80 7.30 15.61
C LYS A 79 -9.25 6.48 14.39
N PRO A 80 -9.75 5.25 14.60
CA PRO A 80 -10.36 4.47 13.53
C PRO A 80 -11.44 5.25 12.79
N GLU A 81 -11.37 5.20 11.46
CA GLU A 81 -12.35 5.78 10.56
C GLU A 81 -13.39 4.72 10.19
N LYS A 82 -14.63 5.14 9.94
CA LYS A 82 -15.70 4.26 9.49
C LYS A 82 -16.13 4.71 8.12
N GLU A 83 -15.85 3.89 7.13
CA GLU A 83 -16.08 4.20 5.74
C GLU A 83 -17.17 3.29 5.18
N LYS A 84 -17.83 3.73 4.11
CA LYS A 84 -18.77 2.86 3.39
C LYS A 84 -17.99 2.06 2.36
N TRP A 85 -18.23 0.77 2.29
CA TRP A 85 -17.75 -0.05 1.18
C TRP A 85 -18.89 -0.71 0.42
N THR A 86 -18.68 -0.94 -0.85
CA THR A 86 -19.60 -1.63 -1.75
C THR A 86 -18.85 -2.66 -2.59
N LEU A 87 -19.58 -3.66 -3.08
CA LEU A 87 -19.06 -4.73 -3.92
C LEU A 87 -19.99 -4.93 -5.11
N LYS A 88 -19.42 -4.92 -6.30
CA LYS A 88 -20.13 -5.23 -7.53
C LYS A 88 -19.16 -5.70 -8.61
N ASP A 89 -19.49 -6.79 -9.29
CA ASP A 89 -18.77 -7.28 -10.48
C ASP A 89 -17.25 -7.47 -10.24
N GLY A 90 -16.88 -7.97 -9.06
CA GLY A 90 -15.50 -8.21 -8.64
C GLY A 90 -14.74 -6.96 -8.18
N VAL A 91 -15.43 -5.81 -8.06
CA VAL A 91 -14.85 -4.52 -7.71
C VAL A 91 -15.34 -4.08 -6.33
N VAL A 92 -14.40 -3.84 -5.43
CA VAL A 92 -14.64 -3.22 -4.12
C VAL A 92 -14.43 -1.72 -4.25
N CYS A 93 -15.42 -0.94 -3.84
CA CYS A 93 -15.29 0.52 -3.76
C CYS A 93 -15.46 0.98 -2.32
N ILE A 94 -14.54 1.82 -1.84
CA ILE A 94 -14.52 2.39 -0.50
C ILE A 94 -14.74 3.90 -0.63
N GLU A 95 -15.67 4.43 0.17
CA GLU A 95 -16.09 5.82 0.21
C GLU A 95 -15.56 6.47 1.51
N PRO A 96 -14.31 6.95 1.51
CA PRO A 96 -13.77 7.75 2.60
C PRO A 96 -14.49 9.11 2.68
N LYS A 97 -14.52 9.70 3.87
CA LYS A 97 -15.30 10.94 4.11
C LYS A 97 -14.75 12.16 3.37
N ASP A 98 -13.43 12.33 3.41
CA ASP A 98 -12.74 13.55 2.96
C ASP A 98 -11.90 13.32 1.70
N TYR A 99 -12.01 12.14 1.08
CA TYR A 99 -11.25 11.73 -0.10
C TYR A 99 -12.16 11.16 -1.19
N PRO A 100 -11.70 11.12 -2.46
CA PRO A 100 -12.44 10.44 -3.53
C PRO A 100 -12.64 8.95 -3.23
N THR A 101 -13.75 8.40 -3.72
CA THR A 101 -13.98 6.95 -3.70
C THR A 101 -12.85 6.20 -4.39
N GLU A 102 -12.30 5.20 -3.71
CA GLU A 102 -11.30 4.31 -4.27
C GLU A 102 -11.93 2.96 -4.63
N CYS A 103 -11.79 2.56 -5.89
CA CYS A 103 -12.29 1.28 -6.39
C CYS A 103 -11.15 0.37 -6.82
N GLY A 104 -11.21 -0.91 -6.46
CA GLY A 104 -10.23 -1.91 -6.82
C GLY A 104 -10.85 -3.26 -7.13
N GLN A 105 -10.46 -3.85 -8.24
CA GLN A 105 -10.65 -5.27 -8.51
C GLN A 105 -9.73 -6.06 -7.57
N LEU A 106 -10.29 -7.02 -6.83
CA LEU A 106 -9.51 -7.80 -5.88
C LEU A 106 -8.81 -8.96 -6.58
N LYS A 107 -7.48 -9.01 -6.42
CA LYS A 107 -6.66 -10.14 -6.87
C LYS A 107 -5.92 -10.76 -5.69
N THR A 108 -5.66 -12.06 -5.74
CA THR A 108 -4.95 -12.76 -4.67
C THR A 108 -3.95 -13.77 -5.20
N ALA A 109 -2.83 -13.88 -4.49
CA ALA A 109 -1.79 -14.89 -4.65
C ALA A 109 -1.08 -15.06 -3.31
N ASN A 110 -0.69 -16.28 -2.94
CA ASN A 110 0.14 -16.54 -1.75
C ASN A 110 -0.40 -15.93 -0.44
N ASN A 111 -1.73 -15.92 -0.26
CA ASN A 111 -2.43 -15.30 0.88
C ASN A 111 -2.21 -13.78 1.03
N GLU A 112 -1.80 -13.11 -0.04
CA GLU A 112 -1.74 -11.66 -0.13
C GLU A 112 -2.81 -11.17 -1.12
N TYR A 113 -3.16 -9.89 -1.01
CA TYR A 113 -4.33 -9.32 -1.68
C TYR A 113 -3.98 -7.97 -2.32
N TRP A 114 -4.37 -7.79 -3.57
CA TRP A 114 -4.13 -6.57 -4.34
C TRP A 114 -5.45 -5.96 -4.74
N PHE A 115 -5.64 -4.68 -4.40
CA PHE A 115 -6.72 -3.85 -4.90
C PHE A 115 -6.21 -3.12 -6.13
N VAL A 116 -6.65 -3.54 -7.31
CA VAL A 116 -6.15 -3.03 -8.59
C VAL A 116 -7.21 -2.13 -9.22
N ASP A 117 -6.88 -0.88 -9.51
CA ASP A 117 -7.76 0.02 -10.25
C ASP A 117 -8.09 -0.62 -11.62
N PRO A 118 -9.36 -0.93 -11.92
CA PRO A 118 -9.73 -1.61 -13.16
C PRO A 118 -9.53 -0.75 -14.41
N LYS A 119 -9.41 0.58 -14.28
CA LYS A 119 -9.22 1.49 -15.41
C LYS A 119 -7.75 1.66 -15.76
N SER A 120 -6.90 1.84 -14.75
CA SER A 120 -5.48 2.16 -14.93
C SER A 120 -4.55 0.96 -14.75
N GLY A 121 -5.01 -0.12 -14.12
CA GLY A 121 -4.17 -1.25 -13.72
C GLY A 121 -3.25 -0.94 -12.52
N ARG A 122 -3.36 0.26 -11.92
CA ARG A 122 -2.56 0.66 -10.76
C ARG A 122 -2.96 -0.15 -9.53
N VAL A 123 -1.98 -0.59 -8.74
CA VAL A 123 -2.23 -1.18 -7.42
C VAL A 123 -2.53 -0.05 -6.43
N ASN A 124 -3.78 0.06 -5.98
CA ASN A 124 -4.17 1.03 -4.95
C ASN A 124 -3.69 0.57 -3.57
N ALA A 125 -3.85 -0.71 -3.26
CA ALA A 125 -3.41 -1.30 -1.99
C ALA A 125 -2.88 -2.73 -2.18
N HIS A 126 -1.89 -3.08 -1.36
CA HIS A 126 -1.41 -4.44 -1.17
C HIS A 126 -1.57 -4.79 0.30
N LEU A 127 -2.33 -5.84 0.59
CA LEU A 127 -2.76 -6.20 1.92
C LEU A 127 -2.37 -7.64 2.30
N LYS A 128 -2.14 -7.83 3.60
CA LYS A 128 -1.80 -9.11 4.23
C LYS A 128 -2.70 -9.40 5.43
N LEU A 129 -2.80 -10.66 5.84
CA LEU A 129 -3.54 -11.04 7.06
C LEU A 129 -2.72 -10.88 8.34
N THR A 130 -1.42 -10.67 8.21
CA THR A 130 -0.49 -10.41 9.31
C THR A 130 0.28 -9.12 9.03
N PRO A 131 0.58 -8.30 10.06
CA PRO A 131 1.44 -7.14 9.92
C PRO A 131 2.84 -7.48 9.37
#